data_AF-A0A261KT66-F1
#
_entry.id   AF-A0A261KT66-F1
#
_cell.length_a   1.000
_cell.length_b   1.000
_cell.length_c   1.000
_cell.angle_alpha   90.00
_cell.angle_beta   90.00
_cell.angle_gamma   90.00
#
_symmetry.space_group_name_H-M   'P 1'
#
loop_
_entity.id
_entity.type
_entity.pdbx_description
1 polymer ?
#
loop_
_entity_poly.entity_id
_entity_poly.type
_entity_poly.pdbx_seq_one_letter_code
_entity_poly.pdbx_strand_id
1 'polypeptide(L)' 'MSKPDYSETPAENAIIVGEVMQEIEKNLSLKSRIIEALKQGGKEAFKELIDNPAVNILMASIDGWNNAE' A
#
# COMPACT_ATOMS: atom_id res chain seq x y z
N MET A 1 -15.51 3.66 19.57
CA MET A 1 -14.18 3.77 18.95
C MET A 1 -14.35 4.59 17.69
N SER A 2 -13.80 5.80 17.64
CA SER A 2 -13.77 6.61 16.42
C SER A 2 -12.82 5.97 15.42
N LYS A 3 -13.21 5.94 14.14
CA LYS A 3 -12.32 5.54 13.05
C LYS A 3 -11.05 6.40 13.08
N PRO A 4 -9.88 5.87 12.69
CA PRO A 4 -8.68 6.70 12.59
C PRO A 4 -8.96 7.86 11.64
N ASP A 5 -8.45 9.04 12.01
CA ASP A 5 -8.55 10.24 11.20
C ASP A 5 -7.73 10.02 9.92
N TYR A 6 -8.42 9.82 8.80
CA TYR A 6 -7.77 9.59 7.51
C TYR A 6 -7.37 10.93 6.91
N SER A 7 -6.15 11.04 6.38
CA SER A 7 -5.62 12.32 5.90
C SER A 7 -6.49 12.93 4.79
N GLU A 8 -6.69 14.24 4.86
CA GLU A 8 -7.63 14.96 3.98
C GLU A 8 -6.95 15.47 2.70
N THR A 9 -5.61 15.43 2.61
CA THR A 9 -4.87 16.03 1.49
C THR A 9 -4.05 15.03 0.66
N PRO A 10 -3.86 15.28 -0.65
CA PRO A 10 -2.95 14.47 -1.48
C PRO A 10 -1.51 14.42 -0.97
N ALA A 11 -1.02 15.51 -0.35
CA ALA A 11 0.33 15.60 0.17
C ALA A 11 0.55 14.68 1.38
N GLU A 12 -0.39 14.66 2.32
CA GLU A 12 -0.33 13.76 3.48
C GLU A 12 -0.46 12.30 3.06
N ASN A 13 -1.33 11.98 2.10
CA ASN A 13 -1.43 10.63 1.55
C ASN A 13 -0.10 10.16 0.92
N ALA A 14 0.64 11.04 0.25
CA ALA A 14 1.96 10.72 -0.29
C ALA A 14 3.00 10.44 0.81
N ILE A 15 2.95 11.19 1.92
CA ILE A 15 3.81 10.96 3.09
C ILE A 15 3.51 9.59 3.70
N ILE A 16 2.23 9.28 3.95
CA ILE A 16 1.79 7.99 4.49
C ILE A 16 2.29 6.84 3.61
N VAL A 17 2.15 6.93 2.29
CA VAL A 17 2.66 5.90 1.38
C VAL A 17 4.18 5.80 1.46
N GLY A 18 4.90 6.92 1.52
CA GLY A 18 6.35 6.92 1.67
C GLY A 18 6.80 6.15 2.91
N GLU A 19 6.16 6.37 4.05
CA GLU A 19 6.44 5.65 5.31
C GLU A 19 6.12 4.16 5.20
N VAL A 20 4.94 3.80 4.68
CA VAL A 20 4.55 2.40 4.48
C VAL A 20 5.53 1.68 3.55
N MET A 21 5.94 2.32 2.46
CA MET A 21 6.89 1.75 1.50
C MET A 21 8.27 1.54 2.15
N GLN A 22 8.75 2.49 2.95
CA GLN A 22 10.01 2.30 3.69
C GLN A 22 9.96 1.10 4.63
N GLU A 23 8.86 0.91 5.35
CA GLU A 23 8.71 -0.25 6.26
C GLU A 23 8.61 -1.57 5.50
N ILE A 24 7.96 -1.59 4.32
CA ILE A 24 7.93 -2.79 3.47
C ILE A 24 9.33 -3.10 2.92
N GLU A 25 10.06 -2.10 2.45
CA GLU A 25 11.40 -2.28 1.86
C GLU A 25 12.44 -2.73 2.88
N LYS A 26 12.32 -2.31 4.15
CA LYS A 26 13.15 -2.80 5.25
C LYS A 26 12.90 -4.27 5.59
N ASN A 27 11.77 -4.85 5.15
CA ASN A 27 11.38 -6.23 5.47
C ASN A 27 11.07 -7.03 4.19
N LEU A 28 12.09 -7.72 3.67
CA LEU A 28 11.98 -8.53 2.45
C LEU A 28 10.90 -9.63 2.55
N SER A 29 10.68 -10.21 3.73
CA SER A 29 9.61 -11.20 3.93
C SER A 29 8.22 -10.58 3.79
N LEU A 30 8.02 -9.37 4.34
CA LEU A 30 6.78 -8.63 4.19
C LEU A 30 6.53 -8.25 2.72
N LYS A 31 7.56 -7.78 2.01
CA LYS A 31 7.48 -7.47 0.58
C LYS A 31 7.02 -8.69 -0.23
N SER A 32 7.64 -9.86 -0.05
CA SER A 32 7.23 -11.10 -0.74
C SER A 32 5.79 -11.49 -0.43
N ARG A 33 5.36 -11.39 0.84
CA ARG A 33 3.99 -11.70 1.25
C ARG A 33 2.95 -10.79 0.59
N ILE A 34 3.25 -9.49 0.47
CA ILE A 34 2.37 -8.54 -0.22
C ILE A 34 2.24 -8.92 -1.71
N ILE A 35 3.36 -9.22 -2.38
CA ILE A 35 3.36 -9.64 -3.79
C ILE A 35 2.56 -10.93 -3.99
N GLU A 36 2.76 -11.93 -3.14
CA GLU A 36 2.04 -13.21 -3.21
C GLU A 36 0.54 -13.05 -2.93
N ALA A 37 0.18 -12.25 -1.92
CA ALA A 37 -1.21 -11.94 -1.61
C ALA A 37 -1.90 -11.23 -2.79
N LEU A 38 -1.20 -10.31 -3.46
CA LEU A 38 -1.71 -9.63 -4.66
C LEU A 38 -1.86 -10.59 -5.84
N LYS A 39 -0.96 -11.56 -6.01
CA LYS A 39 -1.06 -12.60 -7.05
C LYS A 39 -2.25 -13.55 -6.82
N GLN A 40 -2.52 -13.92 -5.57
CA GLN A 40 -3.57 -14.88 -5.22
C GLN A 40 -4.96 -14.23 -5.07
N GLY A 41 -5.02 -13.08 -4.39
CA GLY A 41 -6.25 -12.37 -4.07
C GLY A 41 -6.64 -11.28 -5.07
N GLY A 42 -5.71 -10.82 -5.90
CA GLY A 42 -5.92 -9.72 -6.83
C GLY A 42 -5.86 -8.34 -6.16
N LYS A 43 -5.66 -7.31 -6.99
CA LYS A 43 -5.49 -5.92 -6.53
C LYS A 43 -6.76 -5.34 -5.91
N GLU A 44 -7.92 -5.58 -6.52
CA GLU A 44 -9.17 -4.97 -6.06
C GLU A 44 -9.60 -5.52 -4.69
N ALA A 45 -9.49 -6.84 -4.46
CA ALA A 45 -9.77 -7.42 -3.15
C ALA A 45 -8.80 -6.89 -2.07
N PHE A 46 -7.53 -6.67 -2.42
CA PHE A 46 -6.57 -6.07 -1.49
C PHE A 46 -6.94 -4.62 -1.14
N LYS A 47 -7.42 -3.83 -2.11
CA LYS A 47 -7.87 -2.45 -1.90
C LYS A 47 -9.12 -2.37 -1.03
N GLU A 48 -10.08 -3.29 -1.20
CA GLU A 48 -11.30 -3.36 -0.39
C GLU A 48 -11.02 -3.61 1.10
N LEU A 49 -9.89 -4.24 1.44
CA LEU A 49 -9.48 -4.50 2.81
C LEU A 49 -8.80 -3.31 3.49
N ILE A 50 -8.42 -2.27 2.73
CA ILE A 50 -7.74 -1.09 3.22
C ILE A 50 -8.71 0.09 3.15
N ASP A 51 -9.35 0.38 4.28
CA ASP A 51 -10.12 1.61 4.47
C ASP A 51 -9.12 2.76 4.69
N ASN A 52 -8.51 3.29 3.62
CA ASN A 52 -7.63 4.47 3.66
C ASN A 52 -7.54 5.14 2.26
N PRO A 53 -7.70 6.47 2.14
CA PRO A 53 -7.63 7.19 0.86
C PRO A 53 -6.28 7.06 0.13
N ALA A 54 -5.19 6.78 0.85
CA ALA A 54 -3.87 6.55 0.29
C ALA A 54 -3.73 5.21 -0.45
N VAL A 55 -4.71 4.30 -0.35
CA VAL A 55 -4.63 2.94 -0.92
C VAL A 55 -4.33 2.93 -2.43
N ASN A 56 -4.90 3.86 -3.19
CA ASN A 56 -4.66 3.95 -4.63
C ASN A 56 -3.22 4.35 -4.95
N ILE A 57 -2.63 5.24 -4.14
CA ILE A 57 -1.25 5.68 -4.28
C ILE A 57 -0.30 4.54 -3.89
N LEU A 58 -0.59 3.84 -2.78
CA LEU A 58 0.14 2.66 -2.34
C LEU A 58 0.19 1.59 -3.43
N MET A 59 -0.96 1.31 -4.07
CA MET A 59 -1.03 0.33 -5.15
C MET A 59 -0.19 0.72 -6.37
N ALA A 60 -0.18 2.00 -6.74
CA ALA A 60 0.67 2.49 -7.82
C ALA A 60 2.17 2.32 -7.49
N SER A 61 2.56 2.56 -6.23
CA SER A 61 3.94 2.35 -5.77
C SER A 61 4.34 0.87 -5.80
N ILE A 62 3.46 -0.03 -5.38
CA ILE A 62 3.70 -1.49 -5.44
C ILE A 62 3.79 -1.97 -6.91
N ASP A 63 2.97 -1.42 -7.81
CA ASP A 63 3.06 -1.73 -9.24
C ASP A 63 4.37 -1.27 -9.87
N GLY A 64 4.94 -0.17 -9.39
CA GLY A 64 6.28 0.28 -9.74
C GLY A 64 7.35 -0.79 -9.48
N TRP A 65 7.20 -1.62 -8.43
CA TRP A 65 8.14 -2.71 -8.17
C TRP A 65 8.05 -3.85 -9.20
N ASN A 66 6.84 -4.22 -9.63
CA ASN A 66 6.64 -5.34 -10.56
C ASN A 66 7.15 -5.04 -11.98
N ASN A 67 7.25 -3.76 -12.35
CA ASN A 67 7.74 -3.33 -13.66
C ASN A 67 9.25 -3.00 -13.68
N ALA A 68 9.92 -3.10 -12.52
CA ALA A 68 11.35 -2.86 -12.38
C ALA A 68 12.20 -4.15 -12.52
N GLU A 69 11.55 -5.29 -12.78
CA GLU A 69 12.17 -6.58 -13.14
C GLU A 69 11.81 -7.01 -14.57
#